data_AF-A0A1H4S3C3-F1
#
_entry.id   AF-A0A1H4S3C3-F1
#
_cell.length_a   1.000
_cell.length_b   1.000
_cell.length_c   1.000
_cell.angle_alpha   90.00
_cell.angle_beta   90.00
_cell.angle_gamma   90.00
#
_symmetry.space_group_name_H-M   'P 1'
#
loop_
_entity.id
_entity.type
_entity.pdbx_description
1 polymer ?
#
loop_
_entity_poly.entity_id
_entity_poly.type
_entity_poly.pdbx_seq_one_letter_code
_entity_poly.pdbx_strand_id
1 'polypeptide(L)'
;MISTNSTAVTITADVTNWPTSARTELLELIDRLSVQAVNGPTLTHADDSDDYEPSGWNGEAFDEIYGKLLSYPAQAAVILRAISSGTGFVSRDDVYELAKYEQGRSLKGFTRPIRRLTQQLIDKGILEEEVDELLETAYDQSVKGYQRALGFRVPMEVVKMAHQWQREGNVRRIAKGRDKTA
;
A
#
# COMPACT_ATOMS: atom_id res chain seq x y z
N MET A 1 1.42 -3.72 33.69
CA MET A 1 2.84 -3.65 33.25
C MET A 1 2.88 -4.24 31.86
N ILE A 2 2.99 -3.40 30.83
CA ILE A 2 3.03 -3.85 29.44
C ILE A 2 4.46 -3.66 28.96
N SER A 3 5.15 -4.77 28.72
CA SER A 3 6.48 -4.78 28.10
C SER A 3 6.30 -4.54 26.60
N THR A 4 6.80 -3.41 26.11
CA THR A 4 6.88 -3.09 24.68
C THR A 4 8.00 -3.90 24.04
N ASN A 5 7.68 -4.86 23.19
CA ASN A 5 8.68 -5.56 22.38
C ASN A 5 8.83 -4.82 21.03
N SER A 6 9.68 -3.80 21.00
CA SER A 6 10.15 -3.20 19.75
C SER A 6 10.91 -4.25 18.93
N THR A 7 10.38 -4.67 17.78
CA THR A 7 11.16 -5.47 16.84
C THR A 7 12.07 -4.53 16.05
N ALA A 8 13.21 -4.20 16.65
CA ALA A 8 14.29 -3.53 15.96
C ALA A 8 14.84 -4.46 14.87
N VAL A 9 14.69 -4.08 13.60
CA VAL A 9 15.40 -4.74 12.50
C VAL A 9 16.83 -4.21 12.51
N THR A 10 17.69 -4.91 13.23
CA THR A 10 19.13 -4.62 13.26
C THR A 10 19.80 -5.33 12.10
N ILE A 11 20.28 -4.55 11.12
CA ILE A 11 21.10 -5.06 10.02
C ILE A 11 22.57 -4.87 10.41
N THR A 12 23.28 -5.97 10.61
CA THR A 12 24.73 -5.97 10.88
C THR A 12 25.46 -6.45 9.64
N ALA A 13 26.37 -5.62 9.12
CA ALA A 13 27.23 -5.96 7.99
C ALA A 13 28.69 -5.59 8.31
N ASP A 14 29.62 -6.49 8.01
CA ASP A 14 31.06 -6.21 8.10
C ASP A 14 31.51 -5.45 6.84
N VAL A 15 31.92 -4.20 7.05
CA VAL A 15 32.36 -3.29 5.99
C VAL A 15 33.88 -3.11 5.95
N THR A 16 34.65 -3.88 6.73
CA THR A 16 36.09 -3.70 6.97
C THR A 16 36.93 -3.73 5.68
N ASN A 17 36.49 -4.47 4.66
CA ASN A 17 37.19 -4.57 3.37
C ASN A 17 36.52 -3.80 2.22
N TRP A 18 35.54 -2.95 2.52
CA TRP A 18 34.84 -2.19 1.48
C TRP A 18 35.68 -0.99 0.99
N PRO A 19 35.61 -0.65 -0.32
CA PRO A 19 36.15 0.60 -0.83
C PRO A 19 35.57 1.81 -0.11
N THR A 20 36.37 2.87 0.08
CA THR A 20 35.93 4.11 0.73
C THR A 20 34.68 4.70 0.08
N SER A 21 34.59 4.65 -1.25
CA SER A 21 33.42 5.12 -2.01
C SER A 21 32.14 4.39 -1.63
N ALA A 22 32.18 3.07 -1.47
CA ALA A 22 31.03 2.26 -1.09
C ALA A 22 30.58 2.54 0.35
N ARG A 23 31.52 2.84 1.26
CA ARG A 23 31.18 3.26 2.63
C ARG A 23 30.54 4.65 2.64
N THR A 24 31.05 5.58 1.84
CA THR A 24 30.47 6.92 1.70
C THR A 24 29.05 6.85 1.14
N GLU A 25 28.84 6.07 0.08
CA GLU A 25 27.52 5.87 -0.54
C GLU A 25 26.51 5.25 0.45
N LEU A 26 26.95 4.27 1.26
CA LEU A 26 26.12 3.69 2.32
C LEU A 26 25.75 4.74 3.39
N LEU A 27 26.71 5.57 3.82
CA LEU A 27 26.46 6.61 4.81
C LEU A 27 25.50 7.69 4.27
N GLU A 28 25.66 8.10 3.01
CA GLU A 28 24.75 9.03 2.35
C GLU A 28 23.34 8.44 2.19
N LEU A 29 23.24 7.14 1.91
CA LEU A 29 21.96 6.45 1.86
C LEU A 29 21.28 6.39 3.24
N ILE A 30 22.04 6.08 4.30
CA ILE A 30 21.54 6.09 5.68
C ILE A 30 21.04 7.48 6.08
N ASP A 31 21.81 8.52 5.77
CA ASP A 31 21.42 9.91 6.06
C ASP A 31 20.16 10.30 5.29
N ARG A 32 20.10 9.99 3.98
CA ARG A 32 18.92 10.22 3.15
C ARG A 32 17.67 9.50 3.67
N LEU A 33 17.81 8.23 4.06
CA LEU A 33 16.70 7.45 4.63
C LEU A 33 16.27 8.01 5.98
N SER A 34 17.21 8.47 6.81
CA SER A 34 16.93 9.14 8.09
C SER A 34 16.16 10.44 7.88
N VAL A 35 16.57 11.25 6.89
CA VAL A 35 15.89 12.51 6.53
C VAL A 35 14.51 12.24 5.92
N GLN A 36 14.36 11.22 5.08
CA GLN A 36 13.07 10.81 4.52
C GLN A 36 12.11 10.27 5.61
N ALA A 37 12.62 9.58 6.62
CA ALA A 37 11.82 9.15 7.77
C ALA A 37 11.30 10.35 8.59
N VAL A 38 12.05 11.46 8.64
CA VAL A 38 11.68 12.68 9.38
C VAL A 38 10.77 13.61 8.57
N ASN A 39 10.93 13.65 7.24
CA ASN A 39 10.21 14.59 6.35
C ASN A 39 9.09 13.96 5.49
N GLY A 40 8.92 12.64 5.52
CA GLY A 40 7.67 12.02 5.06
C GLY A 40 6.50 12.42 5.98
N PRO A 41 5.23 12.19 5.58
CA PRO A 41 4.17 12.17 6.59
C PRO A 41 4.66 11.22 7.68
N THR A 42 4.63 11.64 8.94
CA THR A 42 5.02 10.82 10.08
C THR A 42 4.31 9.47 9.97
N LEU A 43 5.03 8.49 9.44
CA LEU A 43 4.65 7.10 9.53
C LEU A 43 5.03 6.73 10.94
N THR A 44 4.10 6.96 11.87
CA THR A 44 4.06 6.18 13.09
C THR A 44 4.33 4.75 12.67
N HIS A 45 5.43 4.18 13.17
CA HIS A 45 5.68 2.76 13.02
C HIS A 45 4.40 2.07 13.45
N ALA A 46 3.71 1.48 12.48
CA ALA A 46 2.60 0.59 12.73
C ALA A 46 3.24 -0.57 13.49
N ASP A 47 3.13 -0.45 14.80
CA ASP A 47 3.28 -1.52 15.76
C ASP A 47 2.53 -2.73 15.20
N ASP A 48 2.96 -3.93 15.56
CA ASP A 48 2.18 -5.17 15.40
C ASP A 48 0.91 -5.15 16.27
N SER A 49 0.33 -3.97 16.54
CA SER A 49 -1.04 -3.84 16.97
C SER A 49 -1.94 -3.97 15.75
N ASP A 50 -2.98 -4.77 15.90
CA ASP A 50 -4.15 -4.75 15.04
C ASP A 50 -5.00 -3.46 15.23
N ASP A 51 -4.38 -2.36 15.72
CA ASP A 51 -5.03 -1.07 15.95
C ASP A 51 -5.07 -0.22 14.66
N TYR A 52 -5.58 -0.80 13.59
CA TYR A 52 -6.14 -0.04 12.48
C TYR A 52 -7.64 -0.06 12.62
N GLU A 53 -8.29 1.07 12.35
CA GLU A 53 -9.75 1.07 12.30
C GLU A 53 -10.19 0.03 11.26
N PRO A 54 -11.13 -0.86 11.62
CA PRO A 54 -11.61 -1.88 10.71
C PRO A 54 -12.23 -1.16 9.51
N SER A 55 -11.64 -1.40 8.34
CA SER A 55 -12.06 -0.78 7.09
C SER A 55 -13.31 -1.42 6.51
N GLY A 56 -13.77 -2.54 7.09
CA GLY A 56 -14.87 -3.36 6.60
C GLY A 56 -14.49 -4.27 5.43
N TRP A 57 -13.23 -4.23 4.97
CA TRP A 57 -12.75 -5.11 3.90
C TRP A 57 -12.47 -6.52 4.42
N ASN A 58 -12.83 -7.50 3.61
CA ASN A 58 -12.50 -8.90 3.87
C ASN A 58 -11.82 -9.55 2.66
N GLY A 59 -11.22 -10.73 2.86
CA GLY A 59 -10.44 -11.43 1.84
C GLY A 59 -11.25 -11.84 0.62
N GLU A 60 -12.52 -12.20 0.80
CA GLU A 60 -13.44 -12.56 -0.29
C GLU A 60 -13.74 -11.35 -1.18
N ALA A 61 -14.08 -10.21 -0.58
CA ALA A 61 -14.29 -8.95 -1.28
C ALA A 61 -13.04 -8.50 -2.04
N PHE A 62 -11.86 -8.64 -1.42
CA PHE A 62 -10.59 -8.27 -2.07
C PHE A 62 -10.27 -9.20 -3.26
N ASP A 63 -10.49 -10.50 -3.15
CA ASP A 63 -10.29 -11.44 -4.26
C ASP A 63 -11.27 -11.14 -5.42
N GLU A 64 -12.55 -10.85 -5.12
CA GLU A 64 -13.51 -10.49 -6.16
C GLU A 64 -13.17 -9.17 -6.85
N ILE A 65 -12.73 -8.15 -6.10
CA ILE A 65 -12.36 -6.87 -6.72
C ILE A 65 -11.05 -6.98 -7.50
N TYR A 66 -10.09 -7.78 -7.04
CA TYR A 66 -8.78 -7.92 -7.66
C TYR A 66 -8.88 -8.34 -9.14
N GLY A 67 -9.75 -9.30 -9.45
CA GLY A 67 -10.01 -9.71 -10.84
C GLY A 67 -10.59 -8.57 -11.70
N LYS A 68 -11.45 -7.72 -11.13
CA LYS A 68 -12.06 -6.58 -11.82
C LYS A 68 -11.12 -5.39 -11.96
N LEU A 69 -10.17 -5.21 -11.04
CA LEU A 69 -9.15 -4.14 -11.09
C LEU A 69 -8.35 -4.17 -12.38
N LEU A 70 -8.14 -5.35 -12.98
CA LEU A 70 -7.41 -5.49 -14.24
C LEU A 70 -8.05 -4.75 -15.43
N SER A 71 -9.35 -4.42 -15.35
CA SER A 71 -10.04 -3.59 -16.34
C SER A 71 -9.71 -2.09 -16.21
N TYR A 72 -9.02 -1.69 -15.13
CA TYR A 72 -8.67 -0.31 -14.79
C TYR A 72 -7.16 -0.20 -14.50
N PRO A 73 -6.31 -0.31 -15.53
CA PRO A 73 -4.87 -0.53 -15.34
C PRO A 73 -4.16 0.57 -14.55
N ALA A 74 -4.57 1.84 -14.70
CA ALA A 74 -3.98 2.95 -13.96
C ALA A 74 -4.27 2.87 -12.44
N GLN A 75 -5.53 2.63 -12.08
CA GLN A 75 -5.95 2.48 -10.69
C GLN A 75 -5.38 1.21 -10.07
N ALA A 76 -5.36 0.11 -10.83
CA ALA A 76 -4.73 -1.13 -10.40
C ALA A 76 -3.25 -0.93 -10.10
N ALA A 77 -2.49 -0.25 -10.96
CA ALA A 77 -1.08 0.04 -10.73
C ALA A 77 -0.86 0.84 -9.43
N VAL A 78 -1.71 1.84 -9.16
CA VAL A 78 -1.66 2.63 -7.92
C VAL A 78 -1.99 1.79 -6.68
N ILE A 79 -3.09 1.02 -6.71
CA ILE A 79 -3.49 0.16 -5.59
C ILE A 79 -2.40 -0.88 -5.30
N LEU A 80 -1.88 -1.55 -6.34
CA LEU A 80 -0.84 -2.56 -6.19
C LEU A 80 0.47 -1.98 -5.70
N ARG A 81 0.82 -0.75 -6.12
CA ARG A 81 1.98 -0.02 -5.58
C ARG A 81 1.81 0.31 -4.10
N ALA A 82 0.62 0.81 -3.73
CA ALA A 82 0.29 1.12 -2.33
C ALA A 82 0.46 -0.11 -1.45
N ILE A 83 -0.11 -1.24 -1.89
CA ILE A 83 0.01 -2.54 -1.22
C ILE A 83 1.47 -2.99 -1.18
N SER A 84 2.17 -3.07 -2.32
CA SER A 84 3.53 -3.60 -2.37
C SER A 84 4.54 -2.80 -1.56
N SER A 85 4.29 -1.50 -1.38
CA SER A 85 5.13 -0.63 -0.55
C SER A 85 4.96 -0.88 0.96
N GLY A 86 3.88 -1.55 1.37
CA GLY A 86 3.50 -1.73 2.77
C GLY A 86 2.98 -0.47 3.46
N THR A 87 2.98 0.69 2.78
CA THR A 87 2.56 1.97 3.39
C THR A 87 1.10 2.32 3.17
N GLY A 88 0.43 1.63 2.24
CA GLY A 88 -0.92 1.98 1.81
C GLY A 88 -1.01 3.35 1.14
N PHE A 89 0.09 4.00 0.78
CA PHE A 89 0.09 5.34 0.19
C PHE A 89 0.89 5.37 -1.12
N VAL A 90 0.40 6.17 -2.07
CA VAL A 90 1.12 6.49 -3.32
C VAL A 90 1.05 7.99 -3.55
N SER A 91 2.21 8.60 -3.76
CA SER A 91 2.30 10.04 -3.99
C SER A 91 1.66 10.44 -5.31
N ARG A 92 1.31 11.73 -5.44
CA ARG A 92 0.78 12.29 -6.67
C ARG A 92 1.72 12.05 -7.86
N ASP A 93 3.02 12.24 -7.66
CA ASP A 93 4.02 12.13 -8.73
C ASP A 93 4.15 10.67 -9.19
N ASP A 94 4.19 9.73 -8.23
CA ASP A 94 4.15 8.29 -8.53
C ASP A 94 2.90 7.90 -9.32
N VAL A 95 1.74 8.51 -9.05
CA VAL A 95 0.50 8.23 -9.81
C VAL A 95 0.67 8.61 -11.28
N TYR A 96 1.28 9.76 -11.57
CA TYR A 96 1.53 10.17 -12.96
C TYR A 96 2.46 9.18 -13.68
N GLU A 97 3.51 8.74 -13.00
CA GLU A 97 4.47 7.77 -13.54
C GLU A 97 3.80 6.41 -13.81
N LEU A 98 3.09 5.86 -12.82
CA LEU A 98 2.40 4.56 -12.90
C LEU A 98 1.30 4.56 -13.95
N ALA A 99 0.51 5.65 -14.02
CA ALA A 99 -0.58 5.79 -14.97
C ALA A 99 -0.12 6.25 -16.36
N LYS A 100 1.18 6.57 -16.54
CA LYS A 100 1.75 7.15 -17.76
C LYS A 100 1.00 8.40 -18.21
N TYR A 101 0.65 9.26 -17.27
CA TYR A 101 -0.05 10.51 -17.52
C TYR A 101 0.94 11.67 -17.62
N GLU A 102 0.64 12.64 -18.47
CA GLU A 102 1.40 13.89 -18.52
C GLU A 102 1.28 14.68 -17.22
N GLN A 103 2.40 15.26 -16.80
CA GLN A 103 2.46 16.14 -15.64
C GLN A 103 1.51 17.33 -15.85
N GLY A 104 0.51 17.45 -14.97
CA GLY A 104 -0.53 18.49 -15.07
C GLY A 104 -1.92 17.99 -15.45
N ARG A 105 -2.06 16.77 -15.97
CA ARG A 105 -3.39 16.16 -16.20
C ARG A 105 -4.18 16.12 -14.89
N SER A 106 -5.46 16.49 -14.92
CA SER A 106 -6.30 16.42 -13.71
C SER A 106 -6.49 14.97 -13.24
N LEU A 107 -6.31 14.74 -11.94
CA LEU A 107 -6.62 13.46 -11.27
C LEU A 107 -8.04 13.48 -10.67
N LYS A 108 -8.86 14.49 -11.00
CA LYS A 108 -10.24 14.58 -10.53
C LYS A 108 -11.03 13.35 -11.00
N GLY A 109 -11.64 12.65 -10.05
CA GLY A 109 -12.43 11.45 -10.33
C GLY A 109 -11.61 10.20 -10.60
N PHE A 110 -10.30 10.19 -10.32
CA PHE A 110 -9.44 9.02 -10.48
C PHE A 110 -9.95 7.79 -9.70
N THR A 111 -10.56 8.00 -8.53
CA THR A 111 -11.11 6.95 -7.65
C THR A 111 -12.48 6.43 -8.09
N ARG A 112 -13.19 7.13 -9.00
CA ARG A 112 -14.58 6.79 -9.38
C ARG A 112 -14.77 5.35 -9.88
N PRO A 113 -13.89 4.79 -10.72
CA PRO A 113 -14.05 3.40 -11.16
C PRO A 113 -13.99 2.42 -9.98
N ILE A 114 -13.11 2.67 -9.02
CA ILE A 114 -12.93 1.81 -7.85
C ILE A 114 -14.12 1.91 -6.92
N ARG A 115 -14.63 3.13 -6.65
CA ARG A 115 -15.88 3.33 -5.89
C ARG A 115 -17.06 2.58 -6.49
N ARG A 116 -17.17 2.53 -7.81
CA ARG A 116 -18.23 1.74 -8.48
C ARG A 116 -18.05 0.24 -8.26
N LEU A 117 -16.82 -0.26 -8.29
CA LEU A 117 -16.54 -1.66 -8.00
C LEU A 117 -16.86 -2.00 -6.53
N THR A 118 -16.51 -1.13 -5.60
CA THR A 118 -16.86 -1.26 -4.17
C THR A 118 -18.38 -1.30 -4.01
N GLN A 119 -19.12 -0.38 -4.63
CA GLN A 119 -20.58 -0.38 -4.59
C GLN A 119 -21.18 -1.67 -5.13
N GLN A 120 -20.65 -2.23 -6.21
CA GLN A 120 -21.12 -3.51 -6.74
C GLN A 120 -20.93 -4.68 -5.76
N LEU A 121 -19.95 -4.62 -4.86
CA LEU A 121 -19.77 -5.63 -3.82
C LEU A 121 -20.75 -5.43 -2.66
N ILE A 122 -21.04 -4.17 -2.31
CA ILE A 122 -22.09 -3.81 -1.34
C ILE A 122 -23.46 -4.29 -1.85
N ASP A 123 -23.81 -3.99 -3.11
CA ASP A 123 -25.07 -4.38 -3.73
C ASP A 123 -25.26 -5.92 -3.79
N LYS A 124 -24.15 -6.67 -3.74
CA LYS A 124 -24.13 -8.15 -3.70
C LYS A 124 -24.16 -8.71 -2.28
N GLY A 125 -24.06 -7.88 -1.25
CA GLY A 125 -23.97 -8.29 0.15
C GLY A 125 -22.62 -8.90 0.55
N ILE A 126 -21.56 -8.66 -0.22
CA ILE A 126 -20.20 -9.14 0.07
C ILE A 126 -19.47 -8.17 1.01
N LEU A 127 -19.77 -6.88 0.89
CA LEU A 127 -19.34 -5.82 1.79
C LEU A 127 -20.56 -5.20 2.46
N GLU A 128 -20.38 -4.70 3.68
CA GLU A 128 -21.38 -3.90 4.38
C GLU A 128 -21.41 -2.46 3.83
N GLU A 129 -22.49 -1.72 4.08
CA GLU A 129 -22.64 -0.35 3.59
C GLU A 129 -21.62 0.64 4.20
N GLU A 130 -21.14 0.36 5.42
CA GLU A 130 -20.21 1.22 6.17
C GLU A 130 -18.72 0.93 5.85
N VAL A 131 -18.43 0.24 4.75
CA VAL A 131 -17.05 -0.06 4.32
C VAL A 131 -16.29 1.18 3.84
N ASP A 132 -15.01 1.28 4.22
CA ASP A 132 -14.10 2.30 3.72
C ASP A 132 -13.85 2.17 2.21
N GLU A 133 -13.53 3.30 1.57
CA GLU A 133 -13.13 3.28 0.17
C GLU A 133 -11.78 2.57 -0.01
N LEU A 134 -11.73 1.60 -0.93
CA LEU A 134 -10.47 0.90 -1.27
C LEU A 134 -9.36 1.84 -1.74
N LEU A 135 -9.74 2.94 -2.41
CA LEU A 135 -8.81 3.93 -2.93
C LEU A 135 -9.34 5.33 -2.66
N GLU A 136 -8.80 5.96 -1.62
CA GLU A 136 -9.16 7.29 -1.18
C GLU A 136 -8.17 8.34 -1.70
N THR A 137 -8.63 9.57 -1.90
CA THR A 137 -7.75 10.69 -2.26
C THR A 137 -7.17 11.34 -1.02
N ALA A 138 -5.84 11.47 -0.94
CA ALA A 138 -5.17 12.13 0.16
C ALA A 138 -5.01 13.63 -0.10
N TYR A 139 -5.37 14.45 0.90
CA TYR A 139 -5.23 15.91 0.91
C TYR A 139 -4.43 16.37 2.13
N ASP A 140 -3.86 17.56 2.06
CA ASP A 140 -3.23 18.23 3.19
C ASP A 140 -4.32 18.83 4.08
N GLN A 141 -4.53 18.27 5.26
CA GLN A 141 -5.58 18.74 6.18
C GLN A 141 -5.30 20.13 6.77
N SER A 142 -4.05 20.62 6.70
CA SER A 142 -3.70 21.97 7.17
C SER A 142 -4.15 23.07 6.20
N VAL A 143 -4.36 22.73 4.92
CA VAL A 143 -4.75 23.67 3.87
C VAL A 143 -6.27 23.77 3.79
N LYS A 144 -6.81 24.95 4.12
CA LYS A 144 -8.24 25.26 3.94
C LYS A 144 -8.52 25.67 2.50
N GLY A 145 -9.53 25.07 1.87
CA GLY A 145 -10.00 25.43 0.53
C GLY A 145 -9.56 24.47 -0.57
N TYR A 146 -9.57 24.94 -1.82
CA TYR A 146 -9.21 24.12 -2.98
C TYR A 146 -7.72 23.79 -2.98
N GLN A 147 -7.42 22.50 -3.01
CA GLN A 147 -6.05 21.99 -3.05
C GLN A 147 -5.93 20.80 -4.00
N ARG A 148 -4.71 20.55 -4.47
CA ARG A 148 -4.40 19.36 -5.27
C ARG A 148 -4.24 18.17 -4.33
N ALA A 149 -4.67 16.99 -4.77
CA ALA A 149 -4.40 15.76 -4.06
C ALA A 149 -2.88 15.54 -3.90
N LEU A 150 -2.45 15.19 -2.69
CA LEU A 150 -1.09 14.76 -2.35
C LEU A 150 -0.79 13.37 -2.91
N GLY A 151 -1.83 12.56 -3.12
CA GLY A 151 -1.70 11.17 -3.54
C GLY A 151 -2.99 10.40 -3.30
N PHE A 152 -2.87 9.09 -3.16
CA PHE A 152 -3.98 8.20 -2.84
C PHE A 152 -3.62 7.22 -1.73
N ARG A 153 -4.62 6.81 -0.96
CA ARG A 153 -4.50 5.84 0.14
C ARG A 153 -5.32 4.59 -0.12
N VAL A 154 -4.80 3.47 0.35
CA VAL A 154 -5.48 2.17 0.48
C VAL A 154 -5.52 1.85 1.97
N PRO A 155 -6.66 1.38 2.52
CA PRO A 155 -6.76 1.01 3.93
C PRO A 155 -5.68 0.02 4.35
N MET A 156 -5.08 0.22 5.53
CA MET A 156 -3.97 -0.62 6.00
C MET A 156 -4.38 -2.08 6.24
N GLU A 157 -5.64 -2.32 6.62
CA GLU A 157 -6.22 -3.66 6.70
C GLU A 157 -6.11 -4.40 5.36
N VAL A 158 -6.46 -3.73 4.26
CA VAL A 158 -6.33 -4.30 2.90
C VAL A 158 -4.87 -4.58 2.55
N VAL A 159 -3.94 -3.69 2.92
CA VAL A 159 -2.50 -3.90 2.69
C VAL A 159 -2.01 -5.15 3.42
N LYS A 160 -2.31 -5.29 4.71
CA LYS A 160 -1.92 -6.45 5.53
C LYS A 160 -2.56 -7.74 4.99
N MET A 161 -3.85 -7.69 4.70
CA MET A 161 -4.62 -8.80 4.13
C MET A 161 -4.07 -9.25 2.78
N ALA A 162 -3.75 -8.32 1.87
CA ALA A 162 -3.19 -8.64 0.56
C ALA A 162 -1.80 -9.30 0.67
N HIS A 163 -0.96 -8.86 1.62
CA HIS A 163 0.31 -9.53 1.89
C HIS A 163 0.13 -10.93 2.49
N GLN A 164 -0.84 -11.12 3.38
CA GLN A 164 -1.19 -12.44 3.89
C GLN A 164 -1.72 -13.35 2.78
N TRP A 165 -2.63 -12.85 1.95
CA TRP A 165 -3.15 -13.56 0.79
C TRP A 165 -2.07 -13.91 -0.24
N GLN A 166 -1.07 -13.05 -0.46
CA GLN A 166 0.07 -13.40 -1.32
C GLN A 166 0.93 -14.52 -0.72
N ARG A 167 1.15 -14.51 0.60
CA ARG A 167 1.88 -15.58 1.31
C ARG A 167 1.13 -16.90 1.25
N GLU A 168 -0.17 -16.89 1.52
CA GLU A 168 -1.03 -18.08 1.56
C GLU A 168 -1.47 -18.57 0.18
N GLY A 169 -1.67 -17.65 -0.77
CA GLY A 169 -1.97 -17.93 -2.17
C GLY A 169 -0.79 -18.60 -2.89
N ASN A 170 0.44 -18.30 -2.46
CA ASN A 170 1.62 -19.07 -2.86
C ASN A 170 1.51 -20.52 -2.33
N VAL A 171 1.06 -20.74 -1.09
CA VAL A 171 0.87 -22.08 -0.51
C VAL A 171 -0.27 -22.86 -1.20
N ARG A 172 -1.40 -22.23 -1.51
CA ARG A 172 -2.55 -22.89 -2.17
C ARG A 172 -2.25 -23.28 -3.62
N ARG A 173 -1.42 -22.52 -4.34
CA ARG A 173 -0.97 -22.87 -5.71
C ARG A 173 0.08 -23.97 -5.73
N ILE A 174 0.98 -24.02 -4.74
CA ILE A 174 1.95 -25.12 -4.58
C ILE A 174 1.23 -26.43 -4.18
N ALA A 175 0.23 -26.35 -3.30
CA ALA A 175 -0.57 -27.51 -2.89
C ALA A 175 -1.41 -28.09 -4.04
N LYS A 176 -2.05 -27.23 -4.87
CA LYS A 176 -2.83 -27.68 -6.04
C LYS A 176 -1.96 -28.21 -7.20
N GLY A 177 -0.65 -27.91 -7.19
CA GLY A 177 0.32 -28.39 -8.17
C GLY A 177 0.90 -29.78 -7.90
N ARG A 178 0.76 -30.33 -6.68
CA ARG A 178 1.22 -31.70 -6.34
C ARG A 178 0.21 -32.81 -6.60
N ASP A 179 -1.07 -32.49 -6.80
CA ASP A 179 -2.11 -33.47 -7.12
C ASP A 179 -2.24 -33.80 -8.63
N LYS A 180 -1.25 -33.42 -9.45
CA LYS A 180 -1.24 -33.69 -10.91
C LYS A 180 0.01 -34.42 -11.41
N THR A 181 0.60 -35.26 -10.57
CA THR A 181 1.50 -36.33 -11.04
C THR A 181 1.06 -37.62 -10.39
N ALA A 182 0.26 -38.36 -11.14
CA ALA A 182 0.20 -39.81 -11.09
C ALA A 182 1.58 -40.40 -11.49
#